data_AF-A0A3B3SM86-F1
#
_entry.id   AF-A0A3B3SM86-F1
#
_cell.length_a   1.000
_cell.length_b   1.000
_cell.length_c   1.000
_cell.angle_alpha   90.00
_cell.angle_beta   90.00
_cell.angle_gamma   90.00
#
_symmetry.space_group_name_H-M   'P 1'
#
loop_
_entity.id
_entity.type
_entity.pdbx_description
1 polymer ?
#
loop_
_entity_poly.entity_id
_entity_poly.type
_entity_poly.pdbx_seq_one_letter_code
_entity_poly.pdbx_strand_id
1 'polypeptide(L)' 'MLYPTVMSDKPNLEEVTSFDKTKLKKTQTEEKNPLPSKETIEQEKQAETS' A
#
# COMPACT_ATOMS: atom_id res chain seq x y z
N MET A 1 -28.77 10.33 33.18
CA MET A 1 -29.06 9.26 32.21
C MET A 1 -27.76 8.93 31.49
N LEU A 2 -27.39 7.65 31.47
CA LEU A 2 -26.15 7.17 30.84
C LEU A 2 -26.33 7.24 29.32
N TYR A 3 -25.48 7.98 28.61
CA TYR A 3 -25.47 8.00 27.15
C TYR A 3 -25.05 6.61 26.65
N PRO A 4 -25.82 5.94 25.78
CA PRO A 4 -25.39 4.67 25.23
C PRO A 4 -24.23 4.89 24.27
N THR A 5 -23.05 4.44 24.70
CA THR A 5 -21.87 4.20 23.86
C THR A 5 -22.20 3.14 22.81
N VAL A 6 -22.81 3.53 21.69
CA VAL A 6 -22.82 2.73 20.47
C VAL A 6 -21.73 3.24 19.55
N MET A 7 -20.48 2.97 19.94
CA MET A 7 -19.39 2.86 18.97
C MET A 7 -19.69 1.61 18.12
N SER A 8 -20.51 1.79 17.10
CA SER A 8 -20.72 0.82 16.03
C SER A 8 -19.98 1.27 14.77
N ASP A 9 -18.77 1.78 14.92
CA ASP A 9 -17.80 1.99 13.83
C ASP A 9 -17.18 0.66 13.39
N LYS A 10 -17.99 -0.39 13.22
CA LYS A 10 -17.55 -1.58 12.49
C LYS A 10 -17.82 -1.32 11.01
N PRO A 11 -16.79 -1.28 10.15
CA PRO A 11 -17.01 -1.08 8.73
C PRO A 11 -17.94 -2.19 8.22
N ASN A 12 -18.92 -1.80 7.41
CA ASN A 12 -19.87 -2.72 6.81
C ASN A 12 -19.12 -3.73 5.92
N LEU A 13 -18.89 -4.94 6.43
CA LEU A 13 -18.19 -6.01 5.71
C LEU A 13 -18.98 -6.49 4.49
N GLU A 14 -20.30 -6.30 4.46
CA GLU A 14 -21.15 -6.65 3.31
C GLU A 14 -20.87 -5.75 2.11
N GLU A 15 -20.51 -4.49 2.36
CA GLU A 15 -20.09 -3.58 1.29
C GLU A 15 -18.77 -4.04 0.69
N VAL A 16 -17.83 -4.52 1.51
CA VAL A 16 -16.54 -5.06 1.02
C VAL A 16 -16.72 -6.32 0.18
N THR A 17 -17.67 -7.20 0.53
CA THR A 17 -17.91 -8.45 -0.22
C THR A 17 -18.64 -8.25 -1.54
N SER A 18 -19.53 -7.25 -1.62
CA SER A 18 -20.38 -6.98 -2.79
C SER A 18 -19.89 -5.82 -3.67
N PHE A 19 -18.81 -5.13 -3.28
CA PHE A 19 -18.30 -3.98 -4.01
C PHE A 19 -17.90 -4.32 -5.44
N ASP A 20 -18.45 -3.56 -6.38
CA ASP A 20 -18.16 -3.66 -7.81
C ASP A 20 -16.81 -3.02 -8.15
N LYS A 21 -15.82 -3.85 -8.50
CA LYS A 21 -14.47 -3.43 -8.86
C LYS A 21 -14.42 -2.51 -10.09
N THR A 22 -15.45 -2.48 -10.92
CA THR A 22 -15.51 -1.59 -12.09
C THR A 22 -15.73 -0.13 -11.70
N LYS A 23 -16.25 0.13 -10.50
CA LYS A 23 -16.41 1.48 -9.92
C LYS A 23 -15.10 2.07 -9.40
N LEU A 24 -14.00 1.29 -9.36
CA LEU A 24 -12.68 1.80 -9.01
C LEU A 24 -12.14 2.68 -10.14
N LYS A 25 -11.64 3.86 -9.78
CA LYS A 25 -10.93 4.73 -10.73
C LYS A 25 -9.71 3.99 -11.27
N LYS A 26 -9.53 4.03 -12.59
CA LYS A 26 -8.31 3.54 -13.21
C LYS A 26 -7.17 4.44 -12.75
N THR A 27 -6.23 3.85 -12.04
CA THR A 27 -4.99 4.52 -11.64
C THR A 27 -3.83 3.78 -12.29
N GLN A 28 -2.88 4.54 -12.83
CA GLN A 28 -1.62 3.98 -13.30
C GLN A 28 -0.74 3.77 -12.07
N THR A 29 -0.41 2.52 -11.75
CA THR A 29 0.53 2.20 -10.68
C THR A 29 1.95 2.32 -11.24
N GLU A 30 2.72 3.28 -10.74
CA GLU A 30 4.16 3.35 -11.04
C GLU A 30 4.91 2.41 -10.10
N GLU A 31 5.40 1.28 -10.65
CA GLU A 31 6.29 0.38 -9.93
C GLU A 31 7.69 1.04 -9.83
N LYS A 32 7.97 1.66 -8.68
CA LYS A 32 9.28 2.23 -8.35
C LYS A 32 10.24 1.16 -7.83
N ASN A 33 10.39 0.07 -8.57
CA ASN A 33 11.39 -0.96 -8.28
C ASN A 33 12.44 -1.06 -9.40
N PRO A 34 13.17 0.04 -9.70
CA PRO A 34 14.27 -0.05 -10.65
C PRO A 34 15.36 -0.96 -10.06
N LEU A 35 15.84 -1.91 -10.87
CA LEU A 35 17.03 -2.67 -10.50
C LEU A 35 18.21 -1.70 -10.34
N PRO A 36 19.09 -1.93 -9.35
CA PRO A 36 20.30 -1.12 -9.22
C PRO A 36 21.12 -1.20 -10.51
N SER A 37 21.72 -0.07 -10.90
CA SER A 37 22.60 -0.03 -12.06
C SER A 37 23.93 -0.73 -11.73
N LYS A 38 24.69 -1.12 -12.76
CA LYS A 38 26.04 -1.70 -12.56
C LYS A 38 26.95 -0.79 -11.74
N GLU A 39 26.84 0.52 -11.94
CA GLU A 39 27.58 1.53 -11.19
C GLU A 39 27.21 1.53 -9.70
N THR A 40 25.92 1.47 -9.39
CA THR A 40 25.45 1.40 -7.99
C THR A 40 25.95 0.14 -7.30
N ILE A 41 25.93 -1.01 -7.99
CA ILE A 41 26.43 -2.29 -7.46
C ILE A 41 27.94 -2.23 -7.18
N GLU A 42 28.72 -1.62 -8.08
CA GLU A 42 30.17 -1.47 -7.90
C GLU A 42 30.52 -0.50 -6.75
N GLN A 43 29.78 0.59 -6.61
CA GLN A 43 29.92 1.53 -5.50
C GLN A 43 29.61 0.87 -4.15
N GLU A 44 28.50 0.11 -4.04
CA GLU A 44 28.15 -0.64 -2.83
C GLU A 44 29.24 -1.66 -2.47
N LYS A 45 29.72 -2.42 -3.46
CA LYS A 45 30.80 -3.40 -3.26
C LYS A 45 32.09 -2.76 -2.74
N GLN A 46 32.45 -1.57 -3.24
CA GLN A 46 33.63 -0.84 -2.77
C GLN A 46 33.43 -0.26 -1.37
N ALA A 47 32.24 0.30 -1.10
CA ALA A 47 31.88 0.86 0.20
C ALA A 47 31.80 -0.20 1.31
N GLU A 48 31.43 -1.44 0.99
CA GLU A 48 31.41 -2.58 1.93
C GLU A 48 32.82 -3.02 2.38
N THR A 49 33.86 -2.62 1.64
CA THR A 49 35.26 -3.00 1.92
C THR A 49 36.10 -1.92 2.61
N SER A 50 35.49 -0.81 3.04
CA SER A 50 36.16 0.29 3.77
C SER A 50 35.85 0.32 5.26
#